data_AF-A0A535JKM7-F1
#
_entry.id   AF-A0A535JKM7-F1
#
_cell.length_a   1.000
_cell.length_b   1.000
_cell.length_c   1.000
_cell.angle_alpha   90.00
_cell.angle_beta   90.00
_cell.angle_gamma   90.00
#
_symmetry.space_group_name_H-M   'P 1'
#
loop_
_entity.id
_entity.type
_entity.pdbx_description
1 polymer ?
#
loop_
_entity_poly.entity_id
_entity_poly.type
_entity_poly.pdbx_seq_one_letter_code
_entity_poly.pdbx_strand_id
1 'polypeptide(L)'
;MTKRYYFAGTVASDWKNGSTYRFTNPKGVLQIEGKVVEADRPRKLVTTFSAVWDEDVRKDKPTLATFEIEPMGDACKLTVIHTGFEGETATYHQVSGGWSMIAASLKSLLETGEPLHLSQPEQAPV
;
A
#
# COMPACT_ATOMS: atom_id res chain seq x y z
N MET A 1 -12.73 4.54 4.89
CA MET A 1 -11.55 4.52 5.78
C MET A 1 -11.22 3.08 6.11
N THR A 2 -10.00 2.63 5.84
CA THR A 2 -9.51 1.30 6.24
C THR A 2 -8.39 1.50 7.25
N LYS A 3 -8.50 0.85 8.41
CA LYS A 3 -7.51 0.92 9.51
C LYS A 3 -6.91 -0.43 9.91
N ARG A 4 -7.37 -1.53 9.31
CA ARG A 4 -7.22 -2.85 9.91
C ARG A 4 -5.92 -3.57 9.53
N TYR A 5 -5.50 -3.57 8.27
CA TYR A 5 -4.40 -4.45 7.82
C TYR A 5 -3.15 -3.73 7.28
N TYR A 6 -3.19 -2.42 7.08
CA TYR A 6 -2.07 -1.64 6.51
C TYR A 6 -1.25 -0.99 7.63
N PHE A 7 -0.48 -1.78 8.38
CA PHE A 7 0.35 -1.32 9.52
C PHE A 7 -0.40 -0.47 10.56
N ALA A 8 -1.67 -0.80 10.83
CA ALA A 8 -2.58 -0.02 11.67
C ALA A 8 -2.76 1.47 11.25
N GLY A 9 -2.28 1.83 10.05
CA GLY A 9 -2.42 3.16 9.50
C GLY A 9 -3.80 3.39 8.89
N THR A 10 -4.10 4.64 8.57
CA THR A 10 -5.38 5.04 7.98
C THR A 10 -5.18 5.41 6.52
N VAL A 11 -5.97 4.82 5.63
CA VAL A 11 -6.10 5.30 4.25
C VAL A 11 -7.39 6.10 4.08
N ALA A 12 -7.27 7.30 3.52
CA ALA A 12 -8.37 8.20 3.20
C ALA A 12 -8.45 8.45 1.68
N SER A 13 -9.55 8.03 1.07
CA SER A 13 -9.94 8.31 -0.32
C SER A 13 -11.40 7.90 -0.53
N ASP A 14 -12.05 8.42 -1.58
CA ASP A 14 -13.33 7.94 -2.08
C ASP A 14 -13.18 6.90 -3.21
N TRP A 15 -11.93 6.60 -3.62
CA TRP A 15 -11.55 5.54 -4.55
C TRP A 15 -12.13 5.64 -5.97
N LYS A 16 -12.38 6.87 -6.44
CA LYS A 16 -12.76 7.13 -7.85
C LYS A 16 -11.53 7.47 -8.69
N ASN A 17 -11.60 7.25 -10.00
CA ASN A 17 -10.55 7.68 -10.93
C ASN A 17 -10.23 9.18 -10.74
N GLY A 18 -8.95 9.50 -10.64
CA GLY A 18 -8.44 10.85 -10.40
C GLY A 18 -8.43 11.28 -8.94
N SER A 19 -9.08 10.55 -8.02
CA SER A 19 -9.14 10.93 -6.61
C SER A 19 -7.78 10.85 -5.94
N THR A 20 -7.49 11.80 -5.07
CA THR A 20 -6.32 11.70 -4.19
C THR A 20 -6.55 10.64 -3.12
N TYR A 21 -5.48 9.99 -2.67
CA TYR A 21 -5.46 9.22 -1.45
C TYR A 21 -4.25 9.58 -0.60
N ARG A 22 -4.41 9.43 0.71
CA ARG A 22 -3.34 9.60 1.68
C ARG A 22 -3.33 8.43 2.65
N PHE A 23 -2.13 7.94 2.95
CA PHE A 23 -1.89 6.97 3.99
C PHE A 23 -1.14 7.63 5.15
N THR A 24 -1.68 7.53 6.34
CA THR A 24 -1.05 8.00 7.59
C THR A 24 -0.77 6.84 8.52
N ASN A 25 0.33 6.92 9.27
CA ASN A 25 0.62 5.94 10.32
C ASN A 25 -0.33 6.11 11.54
N PRO A 26 -0.26 5.24 12.57
CA PRO A 26 -1.11 5.36 13.76
C PRO A 26 -0.97 6.68 14.54
N LYS A 27 0.17 7.38 14.38
CA LYS A 27 0.43 8.70 14.97
C LYS A 27 -0.15 9.85 14.12
N GLY A 28 -0.80 9.56 13.00
CA GLY A 28 -1.36 10.55 12.08
C GLY A 28 -0.34 11.19 11.13
N VAL A 29 0.91 10.73 11.12
CA VAL A 29 1.96 11.25 10.24
C VAL A 29 1.75 10.71 8.84
N LEU A 30 1.77 11.59 7.83
CA LEU A 30 1.68 11.21 6.42
C LEU A 30 2.85 10.31 6.04
N GLN A 31 2.57 9.22 5.34
CA GLN A 31 3.56 8.24 4.89
C GLN A 31 3.52 8.09 3.38
N ILE A 32 2.33 8.08 2.77
CA ILE A 32 2.18 7.99 1.31
C ILE A 32 1.12 9.00 0.87
N GLU A 33 1.41 9.68 -0.23
CA GLU A 33 0.44 10.44 -1.00
C GLU A 33 0.34 9.87 -2.42
N GLY A 34 -0.85 9.90 -2.99
CA GLY A 34 -1.01 9.52 -4.39
C GLY A 34 -2.38 9.82 -4.95
N LYS A 35 -2.60 9.37 -6.18
CA LYS A 35 -3.85 9.50 -6.92
C LYS A 35 -4.28 8.15 -7.44
N VAL A 36 -5.58 7.92 -7.45
CA VAL A 36 -6.20 6.78 -8.15
C VAL A 36 -6.10 7.04 -9.64
N VAL A 37 -5.33 6.20 -10.33
CA VAL A 37 -5.18 6.23 -11.79
C VAL A 37 -6.34 5.49 -12.43
N GLU A 38 -6.68 4.32 -11.88
CA GLU A 38 -7.75 3.44 -12.38
C GLU A 38 -8.41 2.72 -11.20
N ALA A 39 -9.73 2.66 -11.17
CA ALA A 39 -10.53 1.89 -10.24
C ALA A 39 -11.64 1.19 -11.01
N ASP A 40 -11.40 -0.08 -11.35
CA ASP A 40 -12.35 -0.97 -12.01
C ASP A 40 -12.84 -2.01 -11.01
N ARG A 41 -13.99 -1.76 -10.39
CA ARG A 41 -14.49 -2.62 -9.30
C ARG A 41 -15.13 -3.90 -9.84
N PRO A 42 -14.87 -5.08 -9.24
CA PRO A 42 -13.96 -5.37 -8.13
C PRO A 42 -12.58 -5.87 -8.57
N ARG A 43 -12.20 -5.69 -9.84
CA ARG A 43 -11.10 -6.43 -10.49
C ARG A 43 -9.74 -5.74 -10.38
N LYS A 44 -9.70 -4.40 -10.38
CA LYS A 44 -8.44 -3.66 -10.50
C LYS A 44 -8.46 -2.31 -9.80
N LEU A 45 -7.33 -1.97 -9.19
CA LEU A 45 -7.03 -0.65 -8.67
C LEU A 45 -5.58 -0.29 -9.03
N VAL A 46 -5.38 0.86 -9.67
CA VAL A 46 -4.06 1.42 -9.96
C VAL A 46 -3.96 2.76 -9.26
N THR A 47 -2.89 2.95 -8.50
CA THR A 47 -2.61 4.23 -7.84
C THR A 47 -1.18 4.67 -8.11
N THR A 48 -0.96 5.99 -8.21
CA THR A 48 0.40 6.52 -8.03
C THR A 48 0.84 6.31 -6.59
N PHE A 49 2.13 6.20 -6.34
CA PHE A 49 2.68 5.98 -5.00
C PHE A 49 3.85 6.93 -4.78
N SER A 50 3.65 7.94 -3.92
CA SER A 50 4.71 8.85 -3.49
C SER A 50 5.00 8.62 -2.00
N ALA A 51 6.14 8.00 -1.71
CA ALA A 51 6.61 7.76 -0.36
C ALA A 51 7.13 9.06 0.28
N VAL A 52 6.74 9.33 1.52
CA VAL A 52 7.15 10.56 2.24
C VAL A 52 7.54 10.32 3.71
N TRP A 53 7.77 9.06 4.09
CA TRP A 53 8.04 8.67 5.48
C TRP A 53 9.48 8.97 5.95
N ASP A 54 10.42 9.17 5.04
CA ASP A 54 11.79 9.62 5.31
C ASP A 54 12.31 10.50 4.15
N GLU A 55 13.54 11.02 4.27
CA GLU A 55 14.11 11.95 3.29
C GLU A 55 14.65 11.27 2.03
N ASP A 56 15.04 9.99 2.11
CA ASP A 56 15.60 9.28 0.96
C ASP A 56 14.49 8.88 0.00
N VAL A 57 13.36 8.39 0.52
CA VAL A 57 12.21 8.04 -0.31
C VAL A 57 11.50 9.27 -0.90
N ARG A 58 11.62 10.45 -0.27
CA ARG A 58 11.06 11.71 -0.78
C ARG A 58 11.73 12.20 -2.06
N LYS A 59 12.99 11.80 -2.29
CA LYS A 59 13.75 12.17 -3.50
C LYS A 59 13.29 11.36 -4.72
N ASP A 60 12.66 10.20 -4.48
CA ASP A 60 12.21 9.32 -5.54
C ASP A 60 10.97 9.87 -6.24
N LYS A 61 10.88 9.62 -7.55
CA LYS A 61 9.68 9.99 -8.32
C LYS A 61 8.50 9.09 -7.97
N PRO A 62 7.26 9.60 -8.13
CA PRO A 62 6.07 8.78 -7.93
C PRO A 62 6.07 7.52 -8.81
N THR A 63 5.79 6.38 -8.19
CA THR A 63 5.70 5.06 -8.83
C THR A 63 4.23 4.65 -9.03
N LEU A 64 3.98 3.44 -9.53
CA LEU A 64 2.64 2.87 -9.70
C LEU A 64 2.47 1.59 -8.90
N ALA A 65 1.46 1.56 -8.03
CA ALA A 65 0.99 0.35 -7.36
C ALA A 65 -0.31 -0.13 -8.03
N THR A 66 -0.28 -1.34 -8.58
CA THR A 66 -1.42 -2.01 -9.23
C THR A 66 -1.85 -3.19 -8.37
N PHE A 67 -3.14 -3.26 -8.08
CA PHE A 67 -3.80 -4.38 -7.42
C PHE A 67 -4.74 -5.03 -8.43
N GLU A 68 -4.55 -6.33 -8.65
CA GLU A 68 -5.40 -7.13 -9.53
C GLU A 68 -6.05 -8.25 -8.72
N ILE A 69 -7.35 -8.44 -8.90
CA ILE A 69 -8.15 -9.43 -8.20
C ILE A 69 -8.77 -10.36 -9.24
N GLU A 70 -8.35 -11.62 -9.19
CA GLU A 70 -8.84 -12.69 -10.05
C GLU A 70 -9.68 -13.68 -9.21
N PRO A 71 -10.92 -14.01 -9.63
CA PRO A 71 -11.70 -15.05 -8.97
C PRO A 71 -10.99 -16.41 -9.05
N MET A 72 -11.00 -17.18 -7.96
CA MET A 72 -10.38 -18.50 -7.88
C MET A 72 -11.25 -19.44 -7.02
N GLY A 73 -12.33 -19.95 -7.61
CA GLY A 73 -13.33 -20.75 -6.89
C GLY A 73 -13.99 -19.95 -5.77
N ASP A 74 -13.98 -20.50 -4.56
CA ASP A 74 -14.48 -19.83 -3.35
C ASP A 74 -13.49 -18.81 -2.75
N ALA A 75 -12.34 -18.61 -3.42
CA ALA A 75 -11.30 -17.65 -3.05
C ALA A 75 -11.05 -16.63 -4.18
N CYS A 76 -10.08 -15.75 -3.96
CA CYS A 76 -9.54 -14.89 -5.00
C CYS A 76 -8.01 -14.88 -4.93
N LYS A 77 -7.38 -14.63 -6.08
CA LYS A 77 -5.96 -14.31 -6.17
C LYS A 77 -5.83 -12.79 -6.21
N LEU A 78 -5.12 -12.25 -5.23
CA LEU A 78 -4.69 -10.85 -5.21
C LEU A 78 -3.24 -10.77 -5.70
N THR A 79 -3.01 -10.05 -6.79
CA THR A 79 -1.68 -9.73 -7.29
C THR A 79 -1.40 -8.26 -7.02
N VAL A 80 -0.26 -7.96 -6.38
CA VAL A 80 0.23 -6.58 -6.18
C VAL A 80 1.47 -6.39 -7.03
N ILE A 81 1.44 -5.41 -7.92
CA ILE A 81 2.52 -5.09 -8.86
C ILE A 81 2.95 -3.64 -8.60
N HIS A 82 4.20 -3.45 -8.19
CA HIS A 82 4.78 -2.11 -7.99
C HIS A 82 5.78 -1.85 -9.12
N THR A 83 5.57 -0.80 -9.91
CA THR A 83 6.37 -0.45 -11.10
C THR A 83 6.68 1.03 -11.16
N GLY A 84 7.50 1.45 -12.13
CA GLY A 84 7.83 2.86 -12.36
C GLY A 84 9.01 3.37 -11.54
N PHE A 85 9.79 2.48 -10.92
CA PHE A 85 11.03 2.84 -10.22
C PHE A 85 12.11 3.28 -11.23
N GLU A 86 12.85 4.34 -10.89
CA GLU A 86 14.03 4.78 -11.66
C GLU A 86 15.30 4.01 -11.22
N GLY A 87 15.26 2.68 -11.34
CA GLY A 87 16.29 1.78 -10.82
C GLY A 87 16.05 1.35 -9.38
N GLU A 88 17.12 0.91 -8.69
CA GLU A 88 17.09 0.46 -7.30
C GLU A 88 17.09 1.66 -6.33
N THR A 89 15.99 2.40 -6.34
CA THR A 89 15.75 3.57 -5.49
C THR A 89 15.54 3.20 -4.01
N ALA A 90 15.56 4.18 -3.11
CA ALA A 90 15.26 3.94 -1.69
C ALA A 90 13.86 3.34 -1.52
N THR A 91 12.87 3.87 -2.25
CA THR A 91 11.51 3.33 -2.28
C THR A 91 11.49 1.88 -2.76
N TYR A 92 12.24 1.53 -3.82
CA TYR A 92 12.31 0.16 -4.32
C TYR A 92 12.74 -0.85 -3.25
N HIS A 93 13.82 -0.55 -2.52
CA HIS A 93 14.32 -1.43 -1.46
C HIS A 93 13.35 -1.52 -0.28
N GLN A 94 12.75 -0.40 0.13
CA GLN A 94 11.91 -0.35 1.33
C GLN A 94 10.50 -0.94 1.13
N VAL A 95 9.92 -0.87 -0.08
CA VAL A 95 8.55 -1.36 -0.33
C VAL A 95 8.46 -2.87 -0.56
N SER A 96 9.55 -3.52 -0.98
CA SER A 96 9.55 -4.94 -1.33
C SER A 96 9.08 -5.84 -0.17
N GLY A 97 9.59 -5.59 1.05
CA GLY A 97 9.13 -6.31 2.25
C GLY A 97 7.73 -5.89 2.71
N GLY A 98 7.36 -4.63 2.48
CA GLY A 98 6.10 -4.03 2.92
C GLY A 98 4.86 -4.72 2.35
N TRP A 99 4.84 -4.96 1.04
CA TRP A 99 3.68 -5.55 0.35
C TRP A 99 3.33 -6.96 0.84
N SER A 100 4.34 -7.80 1.02
CA SER A 100 4.15 -9.17 1.54
C SER A 100 3.52 -9.18 2.93
N MET A 101 3.95 -8.28 3.81
CA MET A 101 3.37 -8.13 5.16
C MET A 101 1.91 -7.66 5.10
N ILE A 102 1.62 -6.64 4.27
CA ILE A 102 0.26 -6.11 4.09
C ILE A 102 -0.67 -7.20 3.57
N ALA A 103 -0.23 -7.99 2.57
CA ALA A 103 -1.02 -9.09 2.01
C ALA A 103 -1.29 -10.19 3.05
N ALA A 104 -0.30 -10.55 3.86
CA ALA A 104 -0.47 -11.52 4.94
C ALA A 104 -1.46 -11.02 6.01
N SER A 105 -1.38 -9.74 6.41
CA SER A 105 -2.31 -9.14 7.38
C SER A 105 -3.73 -9.04 6.84
N LEU A 106 -3.89 -8.71 5.54
CA LEU A 106 -5.19 -8.72 4.86
C LEU A 106 -5.79 -10.13 4.86
N LYS A 107 -5.00 -11.15 4.54
CA LYS A 107 -5.44 -12.55 4.59
C LYS A 107 -5.93 -12.92 5.99
N SER A 108 -5.13 -12.67 7.03
CA SER A 108 -5.54 -12.96 8.42
C SER A 108 -6.85 -12.26 8.79
N LEU A 109 -6.98 -10.96 8.45
CA LEU A 109 -8.21 -10.21 8.69
C LEU A 109 -9.44 -10.84 8.01
N LEU A 110 -9.30 -11.31 6.78
CA LEU A 110 -10.38 -11.94 6.03
C LEU A 110 -10.74 -13.34 6.57
N GLU A 111 -9.76 -14.08 7.09
CA GLU A 111 -9.95 -15.46 7.58
C GLU A 111 -10.41 -15.54 9.03
N THR A 112 -9.95 -14.63 9.89
CA THR A 112 -10.17 -14.72 11.35
C THR A 112 -10.97 -13.55 11.90
N GLY A 113 -11.16 -12.49 11.12
CA GLY A 113 -11.74 -11.22 11.58
C GLY A 113 -10.72 -10.27 12.23
N GLU A 114 -9.47 -10.72 12.46
CA GLU A 114 -8.41 -9.94 13.09
C GLU A 114 -7.15 -9.88 12.20
N PRO A 115 -6.54 -8.69 12.01
CA PRO A 115 -5.33 -8.54 11.23
C PRO A 115 -4.09 -9.09 11.96
N LEU A 116 -3.01 -9.31 11.24
CA LEU A 116 -1.71 -9.52 11.90
C LEU A 116 -1.29 -8.24 12.65
N HIS A 117 -0.76 -8.40 13.86
CA HIS A 117 -0.09 -7.34 14.61
C HIS A 117 1.24 -6.99 13.93
N LEU A 118 1.17 -6.17 12.89
CA LEU A 118 2.33 -5.61 12.23
C LEU A 118 2.74 -4.32 12.93
N SER A 119 3.87 -4.35 13.61
CA SER A 119 4.60 -3.13 14.00
C SER A 119 5.22 -2.53 12.73
N GLN A 120 5.25 -1.19 12.61
CA GLN A 120 6.16 -0.59 11.62
C GLN A 120 7.57 -1.10 11.93
N PRO A 121 8.36 -1.54 10.92
CA PRO A 121 9.76 -1.84 11.16
C PRO A 121 10.41 -0.61 11.78
N GLU A 122 11.17 -0.83 12.87
CA GLU A 122 11.97 0.21 13.48
C GLU A 122 12.90 0.77 12.40
N GLN A 123 12.75 2.05 12.06
CA GLN A 123 13.68 2.69 11.14
C GLN A 123 15.05 2.62 11.82
N ALA A 124 15.99 1.89 11.21
CA ALA A 124 17.36 1.85 11.72
C ALA A 124 17.88 3.29 11.82
N PRO A 125 18.54 3.68 12.92
CA PRO A 125 19.11 5.01 13.03
C PRO A 125 20.13 5.20 11.90
N VAL A 126 20.06 6.37 11.27
CA VAL A 126 21.01 6.85 10.24
C VAL A 126 22.39 7.01 10.85
#